data_AF-A0A3A5UTJ9-F1
#
_entry.id   AF-A0A3A5UTJ9-F1
#
_cell.length_a   1.000
_cell.length_b   1.000
_cell.length_c   1.000
_cell.angle_alpha   90.00
_cell.angle_beta   90.00
_cell.angle_gamma   90.00
#
_symmetry.space_group_name_H-M   'P 1'
#
loop_
_entity.id
_entity.type
_entity.pdbx_description
1 polymer ?
#
loop_
_entity_poly.entity_id
_entity_poly.type
_entity_poly.pdbx_seq_one_letter_code
_entity_poly.pdbx_strand_id
1 'polypeptide(L)'
;MYEKREAYIRVAVAMCKAGREDLYATKGHSDYFLRGIIDYTPEGKKANLNLKYGPVAYKYSIKAAKLKHVASAYQNRVKGHKPEKLHAEHVIPNIMIFERMVTLAENGVPDDELADFLRESCQVVVITKEERSVLDSELGLTKSMPADWKWGDDPIVRLQAAGIELES
;
A
#
# COMPACT_ATOMS: atom_id res chain seq x y z
N MET A 1 10.39 -3.27 -15.52
CA MET A 1 10.49 -2.48 -14.28
C MET A 1 9.85 -1.11 -14.53
N TYR A 2 9.00 -0.61 -13.64
CA TYR A 2 8.23 0.62 -13.88
C TYR A 2 9.07 1.86 -13.55
N GLU A 3 9.46 2.65 -14.55
CA GLU A 3 10.41 3.77 -14.34
C GLU A 3 9.93 4.77 -13.27
N LYS A 4 8.63 5.10 -13.25
CA LYS A 4 8.09 5.99 -12.22
C LYS A 4 8.21 5.42 -10.82
N ARG A 5 7.91 4.13 -10.66
CA ARG A 5 8.03 3.44 -9.36
C ARG A 5 9.46 3.52 -8.85
N GLU A 6 10.43 3.25 -9.71
CA GLU A 6 11.84 3.29 -9.36
C GLU A 6 12.31 4.70 -9.04
N ALA A 7 11.80 5.72 -9.73
CA ALA A 7 12.05 7.11 -9.36
C ALA A 7 11.54 7.43 -7.94
N TYR A 8 10.33 6.98 -7.57
CA TYR A 8 9.81 7.13 -6.20
C TYR A 8 10.69 6.42 -5.16
N ILE A 9 11.16 5.21 -5.46
CA ILE A 9 12.06 4.45 -4.57
C ILE A 9 13.38 5.20 -4.39
N ARG A 10 14.01 5.66 -5.47
CA ARG A 10 15.27 6.44 -5.39
C ARG A 10 15.09 7.71 -4.55
N VAL A 11 13.96 8.40 -4.68
CA VAL A 11 13.66 9.59 -3.87
C VAL A 11 13.46 9.23 -2.40
N ALA A 12 12.71 8.17 -2.09
CA ALA A 12 12.52 7.72 -0.71
C ALA A 12 13.86 7.33 -0.05
N VAL A 13 14.74 6.60 -0.76
CA VAL A 13 16.09 6.28 -0.30
C VAL A 13 16.95 7.54 -0.11
N ALA A 14 16.86 8.52 -1.02
CA ALA A 14 17.57 9.79 -0.83
C ALA A 14 17.09 10.57 0.40
N MET A 15 15.78 10.54 0.70
CA MET A 15 15.22 11.16 1.91
C MET A 15 15.75 10.52 3.19
N CYS A 16 16.10 9.24 3.19
CA CYS A 16 16.68 8.56 4.35
C CYS A 16 17.97 9.22 4.85
N LYS A 17 18.68 9.95 3.98
CA LYS A 17 19.93 10.67 4.32
C LYS A 17 19.71 11.89 5.22
N ALA A 18 18.47 12.38 5.34
CA ALA A 18 18.12 13.44 6.30
C ALA A 18 18.12 12.95 7.76
N GLY A 19 18.05 11.64 7.98
CA GLY A 19 18.03 11.04 9.31
C GLY A 19 16.65 11.00 9.95
N ARG A 20 16.57 10.30 11.09
CA ARG A 20 15.33 9.96 11.78
C ARG A 20 14.47 11.19 12.11
N GLU A 21 15.06 12.21 12.71
CA GLU A 21 14.33 13.38 13.21
C GLU A 21 13.55 14.08 12.09
N ASP A 22 14.22 14.34 10.96
CA ASP A 22 13.61 14.99 9.81
C ASP A 22 12.57 14.10 9.12
N LEU A 23 12.81 12.79 9.02
CA LEU A 23 11.84 11.85 8.45
C LEU A 23 10.53 11.83 9.25
N TYR A 24 10.61 11.82 10.58
CA TYR A 24 9.43 11.86 11.45
C TYR A 24 8.75 13.24 11.42
N ALA A 25 9.53 14.35 11.41
CA ALA A 25 8.99 15.70 11.28
C ALA A 25 8.21 15.90 9.96
N THR A 26 8.63 15.20 8.90
CA THR A 26 8.03 15.29 7.56
C THR A 26 7.18 14.07 7.18
N LYS A 27 6.80 13.24 8.16
CA LYS A 27 6.14 11.94 7.95
C LYS A 27 5.00 11.95 6.92
N GLY A 28 4.13 12.97 6.94
CA GLY A 28 3.02 13.06 5.99
C GLY A 28 3.46 13.12 4.51
N HIS A 29 4.60 13.74 4.22
CA HIS A 29 5.19 13.76 2.88
C HIS A 29 5.91 12.44 2.58
N SER A 30 6.65 11.89 3.54
CA SER A 30 7.31 10.58 3.42
C SER A 30 6.30 9.47 3.11
N ASP A 31 5.17 9.44 3.82
CA ASP A 31 4.05 8.52 3.57
C ASP A 31 3.49 8.70 2.14
N TYR A 32 3.45 9.93 1.63
CA TYR A 32 3.01 10.19 0.26
C TYR A 32 3.98 9.63 -0.79
N PHE A 33 5.30 9.72 -0.55
CA PHE A 33 6.29 9.09 -1.43
C PHE A 33 6.16 7.57 -1.45
N LEU A 34 5.96 6.93 -0.28
CA LEU A 34 5.72 5.50 -0.20
C LEU A 34 4.45 5.08 -0.96
N ARG A 35 3.37 5.87 -0.87
CA ARG A 35 2.17 5.68 -1.70
C ARG A 35 2.46 5.86 -3.19
N GLY A 36 3.37 6.75 -3.56
CA GLY A 36 3.79 6.93 -4.94
C GLY A 36 4.44 5.67 -5.55
N ILE A 37 5.02 4.79 -4.74
CA ILE A 37 5.62 3.53 -5.24
C ILE A 37 4.56 2.59 -5.87
N ILE A 38 3.31 2.66 -5.40
CA ILE A 38 2.22 1.74 -5.78
C ILE A 38 1.16 2.36 -6.72
N ASP A 39 1.21 3.64 -7.02
CA ASP A 39 0.10 4.38 -7.65
C ASP A 39 0.16 4.41 -9.19
N TYR A 40 0.94 3.55 -9.85
CA TYR A 40 1.19 3.68 -11.29
C TYR A 40 1.06 2.39 -12.10
N THR A 41 0.55 2.53 -13.33
CA THR A 41 0.65 1.52 -14.39
C THR A 41 2.07 1.41 -14.93
N PRO A 42 2.39 0.36 -15.73
CA PRO A 42 3.67 0.26 -16.41
C PRO A 42 4.07 1.51 -17.22
N GLU A 43 3.09 2.20 -17.81
CA GLU A 43 3.27 3.41 -18.62
C GLU A 43 3.29 4.69 -17.76
N GLY A 44 3.31 4.56 -16.44
CA GLY A 44 3.37 5.66 -15.50
C GLY A 44 2.06 6.45 -15.38
N LYS A 45 0.91 5.86 -15.71
CA LYS A 45 -0.40 6.49 -15.49
C LYS A 45 -0.89 6.21 -14.07
N LYS A 46 -1.54 7.19 -13.45
CA LYS A 46 -2.04 7.06 -12.07
C LYS A 46 -3.13 6.00 -11.99
N ALA A 47 -2.90 4.94 -11.22
CA ALA A 47 -3.75 3.77 -11.17
C ALA A 47 -4.76 3.78 -10.01
N ASN A 48 -4.41 4.42 -8.88
CA ASN A 48 -5.23 4.39 -7.67
C ASN A 48 -6.66 4.85 -7.96
N LEU A 49 -7.57 3.91 -7.78
CA LEU A 49 -9.01 4.07 -7.97
C LEU A 49 -9.37 4.78 -9.29
N ASN A 50 -8.63 4.47 -10.35
CA ASN A 50 -8.95 4.87 -11.72
C ASN A 50 -9.58 3.70 -12.48
N LEU A 51 -10.82 3.86 -12.97
CA LEU A 51 -11.55 2.80 -13.69
C LEU A 51 -10.80 2.23 -14.90
N LYS A 52 -9.98 3.05 -15.57
CA LYS A 52 -9.22 2.62 -16.75
C LYS A 52 -7.95 1.84 -16.37
N TYR A 53 -7.30 2.23 -15.28
CA TYR A 53 -5.94 1.79 -14.96
C TYR A 53 -5.87 0.83 -13.76
N GLY A 54 -6.75 0.98 -12.78
CA GLY A 54 -6.83 0.09 -11.62
C GLY A 54 -6.98 -1.40 -12.01
N PRO A 55 -7.92 -1.77 -12.91
CA PRO A 55 -8.16 -3.18 -13.26
C PRO A 55 -6.97 -3.90 -13.89
N VAL A 56 -6.01 -3.17 -14.45
CA VAL A 56 -4.82 -3.73 -15.08
C VAL A 56 -3.56 -3.57 -14.19
N ALA A 57 -3.63 -2.74 -13.16
CA ALA A 57 -2.49 -2.42 -12.31
C ALA A 57 -2.49 -3.19 -10.98
N TYR A 58 -3.67 -3.60 -10.48
CA TYR A 58 -3.82 -4.18 -9.15
C TYR A 58 -4.48 -5.55 -9.18
N LYS A 59 -4.15 -6.36 -8.18
CA LYS A 59 -4.97 -7.51 -7.79
C LYS A 59 -6.16 -7.04 -6.96
N TYR A 60 -7.27 -7.74 -7.08
CA TYR A 60 -8.51 -7.45 -6.37
C TYR A 60 -8.86 -8.58 -5.41
N SER A 61 -9.58 -8.29 -4.32
CA SER A 61 -10.30 -9.33 -3.60
C SER A 61 -11.39 -9.93 -4.48
N ILE A 62 -11.84 -11.15 -4.19
CA ILE A 62 -12.93 -11.80 -4.93
C ILE A 62 -14.21 -10.93 -4.92
N LYS A 63 -14.51 -10.24 -3.81
CA LYS A 63 -15.65 -9.31 -3.75
C LYS A 63 -15.41 -8.06 -4.59
N ALA A 64 -14.23 -7.45 -4.48
CA ALA A 64 -13.89 -6.23 -5.22
C ALA A 64 -13.77 -6.47 -6.74
N ALA A 65 -13.33 -7.66 -7.15
CA ALA A 65 -13.19 -8.04 -8.56
C ALA A 65 -14.53 -7.94 -9.32
N LYS A 66 -15.66 -8.22 -8.66
CA LYS A 66 -17.01 -8.07 -9.23
C LYS A 66 -17.36 -6.62 -9.59
N LEU A 67 -16.64 -5.66 -9.01
CA LEU A 67 -16.86 -4.22 -9.14
C LEU A 67 -15.77 -3.53 -9.99
N LYS A 68 -14.74 -4.27 -10.46
CA LYS A 68 -13.55 -3.66 -11.09
C LYS A 68 -13.83 -2.89 -12.37
N HIS A 69 -14.96 -3.13 -13.03
CA HIS A 69 -15.41 -2.38 -14.22
C HIS A 69 -16.64 -1.50 -13.96
N VAL A 70 -17.04 -1.33 -12.70
CA VAL A 70 -18.21 -0.53 -12.32
C VAL A 70 -17.79 0.89 -11.97
N ALA A 71 -18.11 1.85 -12.83
CA ALA A 71 -17.69 3.24 -12.67
C ALA A 71 -18.08 3.87 -11.32
N SER A 72 -19.28 3.55 -10.81
CA SER A 72 -19.73 4.05 -9.52
C SER A 72 -18.88 3.52 -8.36
N ALA A 73 -18.26 2.34 -8.47
CA ALA A 73 -17.44 1.74 -7.41
C ALA A 73 -16.13 2.52 -7.14
N TYR A 74 -15.62 3.23 -8.15
CA TYR A 74 -14.40 4.05 -8.08
C TYR A 74 -14.62 5.49 -7.56
N GLN A 75 -15.87 5.94 -7.48
CA GLN A 75 -16.17 7.32 -7.09
C GLN A 75 -16.04 7.53 -5.58
N ASN A 76 -14.95 8.17 -5.15
CA ASN A 76 -14.66 8.51 -3.75
C ASN A 76 -15.40 9.75 -3.21
N ARG A 77 -15.95 10.61 -4.09
CA ARG A 77 -16.53 11.93 -3.72
C ARG A 77 -18.01 11.88 -3.32
N VAL A 78 -18.66 10.72 -3.35
CA VAL A 78 -20.04 10.60 -2.88
C VAL A 78 -20.01 10.42 -1.37
N LYS A 79 -20.61 11.37 -0.63
CA LYS A 79 -20.77 11.33 0.82
C LYS A 79 -21.49 10.03 1.21
N GLY A 80 -20.92 9.25 2.13
CA GLY A 80 -21.50 8.02 2.67
C GLY A 80 -20.57 6.80 2.62
N HIS A 81 -20.64 5.96 3.65
CA HIS A 81 -20.07 4.62 3.65
C HIS A 81 -20.97 3.74 2.77
N LYS A 82 -20.59 3.59 1.50
CA LYS A 82 -21.19 2.60 0.62
C LYS A 82 -20.29 1.36 0.66
N PRO A 83 -20.74 0.24 1.25
CA PRO A 83 -19.98 -1.02 1.35
C PRO A 83 -19.40 -1.45 -0.01
N GLU A 84 -20.16 -1.22 -1.09
CA GLU A 84 -19.84 -1.56 -2.48
C GLU A 84 -18.84 -0.60 -3.17
N LYS A 85 -18.09 0.20 -2.41
CA LYS A 85 -17.02 1.05 -2.97
C LYS A 85 -15.68 0.35 -2.89
N LEU A 86 -14.85 0.59 -3.89
CA LEU A 86 -13.48 0.08 -3.93
C LEU A 86 -12.58 0.88 -3.00
N HIS A 87 -11.60 0.19 -2.42
CA HIS A 87 -10.56 0.74 -1.57
C HIS A 87 -9.22 0.15 -1.99
N ALA A 88 -8.24 1.00 -2.30
CA ALA A 88 -6.85 0.56 -2.44
C ALA A 88 -6.25 0.38 -1.04
N GLU A 89 -5.91 -0.86 -0.70
CA GLU A 89 -5.42 -1.27 0.61
C GLU A 89 -3.96 -1.68 0.51
N HIS A 90 -3.12 -1.11 1.39
CA HIS A 90 -1.75 -1.58 1.51
C HIS A 90 -1.75 -2.97 2.15
N VAL A 91 -1.00 -3.90 1.58
CA VAL A 91 -0.94 -5.27 2.13
C VAL A 91 -0.26 -5.24 3.51
N ILE A 92 0.95 -4.65 3.59
CA ILE A 92 1.59 -4.25 4.85
C ILE A 92 1.22 -2.79 5.13
N PRO A 93 0.71 -2.43 6.32
CA PRO A 93 0.35 -1.05 6.64
C PRO A 93 1.49 -0.07 6.34
N ASN A 94 1.18 1.01 5.60
CA ASN A 94 2.18 1.99 5.17
C ASN A 94 3.00 2.58 6.33
N ILE A 95 2.39 2.71 7.51
CA ILE A 95 3.06 3.19 8.72
C ILE A 95 4.17 2.22 9.19
N MET A 96 3.95 0.91 9.09
CA MET A 96 4.97 -0.08 9.45
C MET A 96 6.13 -0.07 8.44
N ILE A 97 5.81 0.10 7.15
CA ILE A 97 6.83 0.24 6.09
C ILE A 97 7.69 1.47 6.37
N PHE A 98 7.05 2.61 6.67
CA PHE A 98 7.75 3.85 7.02
C PHE A 98 8.67 3.67 8.23
N GLU A 99 8.16 3.13 9.33
CA GLU A 99 8.93 2.93 10.56
C GLU A 99 10.11 1.98 10.33
N ARG A 100 9.91 0.90 9.58
CA ARG A 100 10.99 -0.04 9.24
C ARG A 100 12.02 0.59 8.32
N MET A 101 11.61 1.37 7.31
CA MET A 101 12.52 2.11 6.44
C MET A 101 13.41 3.06 7.25
N VAL A 102 12.84 3.79 8.22
CA VAL A 102 13.60 4.69 9.09
C VAL A 102 14.61 3.90 9.94
N THR A 103 14.21 2.77 10.53
CA THR A 103 15.12 1.91 11.31
C THR A 103 16.25 1.34 10.46
N LEU A 104 15.97 0.87 9.25
CA LEU A 104 17.00 0.36 8.34
C LEU A 104 18.00 1.46 7.97
N ALA A 105 17.50 2.67 7.67
CA ALA A 105 18.35 3.82 7.39
C ALA A 105 19.23 4.22 8.58
N GLU A 106 18.67 4.26 9.80
CA GLU A 106 19.45 4.53 11.03
C GLU A 106 20.55 3.51 11.27
N ASN A 107 20.31 2.24 10.92
CA ASN A 107 21.29 1.17 11.04
C ASN A 107 22.36 1.18 9.93
N GLY A 108 22.32 2.15 9.01
CA GLY A 108 23.30 2.27 7.93
C GLY A 108 23.16 1.19 6.85
N VAL A 109 21.95 0.64 6.68
CA VAL A 109 21.67 -0.32 5.60
C VAL A 109 21.95 0.33 4.24
N PRO A 110 22.62 -0.38 3.31
CA PRO A 110 22.93 0.14 1.98
C PRO A 110 21.70 0.65 1.19
N ASP A 111 21.91 1.66 0.34
CA ASP A 111 20.85 2.29 -0.48
C ASP A 111 20.11 1.27 -1.38
N ASP A 112 20.81 0.24 -1.88
CA ASP A 112 20.23 -0.83 -2.70
C ASP A 112 19.38 -1.80 -1.87
N GLU A 113 19.82 -2.18 -0.67
CA GLU A 113 19.01 -2.97 0.27
C GLU A 113 17.76 -2.22 0.75
N LEU A 114 17.86 -0.90 1.00
CA LEU A 114 16.70 -0.06 1.29
C LEU A 114 15.73 -0.01 0.10
N ALA A 115 16.26 0.07 -1.13
CA ALA A 115 15.44 0.05 -2.32
C ALA A 115 14.71 -1.30 -2.47
N ASP A 116 15.40 -2.42 -2.27
CA ASP A 116 14.81 -3.76 -2.33
C ASP A 116 13.73 -3.96 -1.28
N PHE A 117 13.97 -3.53 -0.03
CA PHE A 117 12.95 -3.50 1.02
C PHE A 117 11.66 -2.78 0.57
N LEU A 118 11.80 -1.59 -0.04
CA LEU A 118 10.66 -0.82 -0.55
C LEU A 118 9.98 -1.53 -1.73
N ARG A 119 10.75 -2.17 -2.62
CA ARG A 119 10.20 -2.93 -3.75
C ARG A 119 9.33 -4.08 -3.26
N GLU A 120 9.76 -4.77 -2.22
CA GLU A 120 9.09 -5.95 -1.70
C GLU A 120 7.91 -5.58 -0.80
N SER A 121 8.06 -4.53 0.02
CA SER A 121 7.08 -4.18 1.06
C SER A 121 5.96 -3.27 0.58
N CYS A 122 6.24 -2.36 -0.37
CA CYS A 122 5.22 -1.46 -0.91
C CYS A 122 4.34 -2.20 -1.92
N GLN A 123 3.33 -2.89 -1.41
CA GLN A 123 2.31 -3.61 -2.18
C GLN A 123 0.92 -3.08 -1.87
N VAL A 124 0.06 -3.06 -2.89
CA VAL A 124 -1.34 -2.67 -2.76
C VAL A 124 -2.23 -3.66 -3.48
N VAL A 125 -3.40 -3.88 -2.91
CA VAL A 125 -4.51 -4.60 -3.52
C VAL A 125 -5.75 -3.71 -3.52
N VAL A 126 -6.78 -4.10 -4.25
CA VAL A 126 -8.08 -3.45 -4.18
C VAL A 126 -9.08 -4.36 -3.48
N ILE A 127 -9.64 -3.87 -2.38
CA ILE A 127 -10.69 -4.53 -1.59
C ILE A 127 -11.96 -3.66 -1.59
N THR A 128 -13.05 -4.14 -1.02
CA THR A 128 -14.24 -3.30 -0.79
C THR A 128 -14.08 -2.49 0.49
N LYS A 129 -14.85 -1.41 0.65
CA LYS A 129 -14.91 -0.65 1.92
C LYS A 129 -15.46 -1.50 3.07
N GLU A 130 -16.33 -2.46 2.78
CA GLU A 130 -16.80 -3.45 3.76
C GLU A 130 -15.63 -4.30 4.29
N GLU A 131 -14.84 -4.89 3.39
CA GLU A 131 -13.66 -5.69 3.74
C GLU A 131 -12.63 -4.88 4.53
N ARG A 132 -12.41 -3.62 4.12
CA ARG A 132 -11.58 -2.68 4.88
C ARG A 132 -12.12 -2.44 6.29
N SER A 133 -13.44 -2.32 6.45
CA SER A 133 -14.06 -2.11 7.76
C SER A 133 -13.80 -3.28 8.71
N VAL A 134 -13.80 -4.52 8.21
CA VAL A 134 -13.44 -5.71 8.99
C VAL A 134 -11.98 -5.62 9.46
N LEU A 135 -11.05 -5.35 8.54
CA LEU A 135 -9.63 -5.16 8.87
C LEU A 135 -9.42 -4.07 9.93
N ASP A 136 -10.03 -2.91 9.73
CA ASP A 136 -9.80 -1.71 10.54
C ASP A 136 -10.51 -1.76 11.89
N SER A 137 -11.79 -2.13 11.90
CA SER A 137 -12.67 -1.93 13.06
C SER A 137 -12.87 -3.19 13.87
N GLU A 138 -12.96 -4.35 13.21
CA GLU A 138 -13.22 -5.62 13.89
C GLU A 138 -11.92 -6.27 14.37
N LEU A 139 -10.89 -6.26 13.53
CA LEU A 139 -9.59 -6.85 13.86
C LEU A 139 -8.56 -5.84 14.41
N GLY A 140 -8.80 -4.54 14.24
CA GLY A 140 -7.87 -3.49 14.69
C GLY A 140 -6.55 -3.46 13.93
N LEU A 141 -6.49 -4.04 12.73
CA LEU A 141 -5.27 -4.20 11.93
C LEU A 141 -4.99 -3.01 11.00
N THR A 142 -5.53 -1.82 11.26
CA THR A 142 -5.30 -0.62 10.41
C THR A 142 -3.83 -0.24 10.30
N LYS A 143 -3.06 -0.47 11.37
CA LYS A 143 -1.67 0.01 11.51
C LYS A 143 -0.70 -1.09 11.92
N SER A 144 -1.15 -2.34 11.92
CA SER A 144 -0.40 -3.49 12.40
C SER A 144 -0.65 -4.71 11.52
N MET A 145 0.32 -5.64 11.54
CA MET A 145 0.16 -7.00 11.07
C MET A 145 -0.36 -7.89 12.21
N PRO A 146 -0.84 -9.13 11.93
CA PRO A 146 -1.17 -10.11 12.97
C PRO A 146 0.00 -10.36 13.94
N ALA A 147 -0.31 -10.75 15.18
CA ALA A 147 0.64 -10.76 16.30
C ALA A 147 1.93 -11.57 16.06
N ASP A 148 1.85 -12.70 15.34
CA ASP A 148 3.00 -13.57 15.09
C ASP A 148 3.75 -13.26 13.78
N TRP A 149 3.28 -12.25 13.02
CA TRP A 149 3.90 -11.87 11.76
C TRP A 149 5.23 -11.15 11.96
N LYS A 150 6.22 -11.49 11.13
CA LYS A 150 7.56 -10.91 11.11
C LYS A 150 7.93 -10.45 9.71
N TRP A 151 8.87 -9.51 9.62
CA TRP A 151 9.43 -9.09 8.33
C TRP A 151 10.04 -10.30 7.60
N GLY A 152 9.60 -10.51 6.35
CA GLY A 152 9.96 -11.67 5.53
C GLY A 152 8.86 -12.73 5.45
N ASP A 153 7.87 -12.71 6.35
CA ASP A 153 6.68 -13.56 6.23
C ASP A 153 5.77 -13.07 5.08
N ASP A 154 4.85 -13.94 4.65
CA ASP A 154 3.88 -13.60 3.60
C ASP A 154 3.09 -12.33 3.99
N PRO A 155 3.13 -11.26 3.20
CA PRO A 155 2.44 -10.02 3.54
C PRO A 155 0.91 -10.18 3.48
N ILE A 156 0.38 -11.15 2.72
CA ILE A 156 -1.05 -11.34 2.50
C ILE A 156 -1.78 -11.87 3.75
N VAL A 157 -1.06 -12.38 4.76
CA VAL A 157 -1.69 -12.94 5.98
C VAL A 157 -2.59 -11.95 6.72
N ARG A 158 -2.33 -10.64 6.60
CA ARG A 158 -3.21 -9.60 7.17
C ARG A 158 -4.59 -9.62 6.52
N LEU A 159 -4.66 -9.83 5.20
CA LEU A 159 -5.91 -9.96 4.46
C LEU A 159 -6.60 -11.30 4.78
N GLN A 160 -5.83 -12.39 4.88
CA GLN A 160 -6.35 -13.71 5.23
C GLN A 160 -6.96 -13.75 6.63
N ALA A 161 -6.38 -13.02 7.60
CA ALA A 161 -6.93 -12.89 8.95
C ALA A 161 -8.34 -12.27 8.95
N ALA A 162 -8.66 -11.44 7.94
CA ALA A 162 -10.00 -10.87 7.71
C ALA A 162 -10.89 -11.71 6.79
N GLY A 163 -10.46 -12.90 6.38
CA GLY A 163 -11.18 -13.74 5.42
C GLY A 163 -11.25 -13.14 4.01
N ILE A 164 -10.30 -12.26 3.66
CA ILE A 164 -10.25 -11.62 2.35
C ILE A 164 -9.35 -12.44 1.42
N GLU A 165 -9.96 -13.06 0.42
CA GLU A 165 -9.28 -13.81 -0.63
C GLU A 165 -9.08 -12.95 -1.89
N LEU A 166 -7.93 -13.10 -2.54
CA LEU A 166 -7.59 -12.39 -3.78
C LEU A 166 -7.95 -13.22 -5.02
N GLU A 167 -8.28 -12.54 -6.12
CA GLU A 167 -8.42 -13.18 -7.43
C GLU A 167 -7.08 -13.81 -7.89
N SER A 168 -7.18 -14.94 -8.60
CA SER A 168 -6.04 -15.68 -9.14
C SER A 168 -5.37 -14.97 -10.31
#